data_AF-A0A7J9XUS9-F1
#
_entry.id   AF-A0A7J9XUS9-F1
#
_cell.length_a   1.000
_cell.length_b   1.000
_cell.length_c   1.000
_cell.angle_alpha   90.00
_cell.angle_beta   90.00
_cell.angle_gamma   90.00
#
_symmetry.space_group_name_H-M   'P 1'
#
loop_
_entity.id
_entity.type
_entity.pdbx_description
1 polymer ?
#
loop_
_entity_poly.entity_id
_entity_poly.type
_entity_poly.pdbx_seq_one_letter_code
_entity_poly.pdbx_strand_id
1 'polypeptide(L)'
;MLSTTALHWLTPEALTRLYRDLGRLLPPGGLVLNGDTLAFGPAMPTLARLSRRVLDEQWSDAAFTARDVETAEQWWEALAAEPALT
;
A
#
# COMPACT_ATOMS: atom_id res chain seq x y z
N MET A 1 -2.49 8.13 14.17
CA MET A 1 -1.62 6.97 13.88
C MET A 1 -1.68 6.68 12.39
N LEU A 2 -0.54 6.49 11.74
CA LEU A 2 -0.46 6.07 10.34
C LEU A 2 0.13 4.65 10.30
N SER A 3 -0.51 3.77 9.55
CA SER A 3 0.02 2.46 9.21
C SER A 3 0.03 2.30 7.69
N THR A 4 1.17 1.90 7.17
CA THR A 4 1.40 1.58 5.76
C THR A 4 2.16 0.26 5.71
N THR A 5 1.86 -0.57 4.72
CA THR A 5 2.54 -1.86 4.44
C THR A 5 2.56 -2.87 5.60
N ALA A 6 1.63 -2.76 6.55
CA ALA A 6 1.54 -3.67 7.69
C ALA A 6 0.17 -4.38 7.76
N LEU A 7 -0.93 -3.69 7.48
CA LEU A 7 -2.26 -4.23 7.74
C LEU A 7 -2.73 -5.25 6.71
N HIS A 8 -2.13 -5.30 5.52
CA HIS A 8 -2.44 -6.30 4.49
C HIS A 8 -2.03 -7.73 4.87
N TRP A 9 -1.21 -7.91 5.90
CA TRP A 9 -0.86 -9.23 6.45
C TRP A 9 -1.93 -9.82 7.39
N LEU A 10 -2.88 -9.00 7.85
CA LEU A 10 -3.92 -9.44 8.76
C LEU A 10 -5.04 -10.16 8.01
N THR A 11 -5.58 -11.21 8.62
CA THR A 11 -6.84 -11.80 8.13
C THR A 11 -7.98 -10.77 8.25
N PRO A 12 -9.08 -10.90 7.50
CA PRO A 12 -10.22 -10.01 7.60
C PRO A 12 -10.79 -9.89 9.02
N GLU A 13 -10.79 -11.00 9.78
CA GLU A 13 -11.27 -11.04 11.15
C GLU A 13 -10.34 -10.28 12.09
N ALA A 14 -9.02 -10.48 11.95
CA ALA A 14 -8.03 -9.77 12.74
C ALA A 14 -8.04 -8.26 12.46
N LEU A 15 -8.15 -7.87 11.18
CA LEU A 15 -8.24 -6.48 10.76
C LEU A 15 -9.51 -5.80 11.29
N THR A 16 -10.64 -6.51 11.29
CA THR A 16 -11.91 -6.00 11.84
C THR A 16 -11.82 -5.79 13.35
N ARG A 17 -11.17 -6.72 14.08
CA ARG A 17 -10.93 -6.56 15.52
C ARG A 17 -10.04 -5.37 15.82
N LEU A 18 -8.94 -5.22 15.07
CA LEU A 18 -8.05 -4.07 15.19
C LEU A 18 -8.82 -2.74 15.04
N TYR A 19 -9.62 -2.58 13.98
CA TYR A 19 -10.40 -1.36 13.79
C TYR A 19 -11.41 -1.10 14.92
N ARG A 20 -12.03 -2.16 15.46
CA ARG A 20 -12.93 -2.03 16.61
C ARG A 20 -12.20 -1.55 17.85
N ASP A 21 -11.02 -2.10 18.12
CA ASP A 21 -10.22 -1.75 19.29
C ASP A 21 -9.68 -0.32 19.16
N LEU A 22 -9.20 0.07 17.98
CA LEU A 22 -8.80 1.44 17.68
C LEU A 22 -9.95 2.43 17.90
N GLY A 23 -11.17 2.09 17.48
CA GLY A 23 -12.35 2.93 17.70
C GLY A 23 -12.66 3.20 19.17
N ARG A 24 -12.23 2.32 20.10
CA ARG A 24 -12.38 2.51 21.55
C ARG A 24 -11.22 3.27 22.18
N LEU A 25 -10.03 3.17 21.60
CA LEU A 25 -8.80 3.75 22.13
C LEU A 25 -8.55 5.18 21.62
N LEU A 26 -9.15 5.56 20.49
CA LEU A 26 -8.96 6.89 19.93
C LEU A 26 -9.61 7.97 20.82
N PRO A 27 -8.87 9.04 21.17
CA PRO A 27 -9.47 10.18 21.85
C PRO A 27 -10.39 10.96 20.89
N PRO A 28 -11.26 11.84 21.40
CA PRO A 28 -12.01 12.77 20.56
C PRO A 28 -11.10 13.54 19.59
N GLY A 29 -11.42 13.50 18.29
CA GLY A 29 -10.60 14.10 17.22
C GLY A 29 -9.38 13.27 16.78
N GLY A 30 -9.15 12.09 17.36
CA GLY A 30 -8.08 11.19 16.96
C GLY A 30 -8.31 10.56 15.58
N LEU A 31 -7.24 10.43 14.80
CA LEU A 31 -7.28 9.87 13.45
C LEU A 31 -6.37 8.64 13.32
N VAL A 32 -6.89 7.59 12.69
CA VAL A 32 -6.11 6.47 12.15
C VAL A 32 -6.19 6.50 10.64
N LEU A 33 -5.03 6.41 9.99
CA LEU A 33 -4.90 6.29 8.55
C LEU A 33 -4.30 4.92 8.21
N ASN A 34 -4.96 4.19 7.33
CA ASN A 34 -4.46 2.97 6.72
C ASN A 34 -4.11 3.25 5.25
N GLY A 35 -2.84 3.13 4.89
CA GLY A 35 -2.34 3.26 3.53
C GLY A 35 -2.01 1.93 2.84
N ASP A 36 -2.40 0.79 3.41
CA ASP A 36 -2.23 -0.52 2.80
C ASP A 36 -3.15 -0.73 1.59
N THR A 37 -2.65 -1.49 0.59
CA THR A 37 -3.49 -2.02 -0.49
C THR A 37 -4.09 -3.34 -0.04
N LEU A 38 -5.43 -3.40 0.07
CA LEU A 38 -6.14 -4.61 0.47
C LEU A 38 -6.78 -5.29 -0.74
N ALA A 39 -6.61 -6.61 -0.83
CA ALA A 39 -7.24 -7.39 -1.89
C ALA A 39 -8.76 -7.51 -1.68
N PHE A 40 -9.50 -7.59 -2.79
CA PHE A 40 -10.93 -7.92 -2.75
C PHE A 40 -11.13 -9.38 -2.33
N GLY A 41 -11.98 -9.59 -1.33
CA GLY A 41 -12.31 -10.92 -0.83
C GLY A 41 -13.14 -11.75 -1.82
N PRO A 42 -13.35 -13.06 -1.53
CA PRO A 42 -14.05 -14.00 -2.41
C PRO A 42 -15.50 -13.63 -2.69
N ALA A 43 -16.13 -12.81 -1.83
CA ALA A 43 -17.47 -12.27 -2.04
C ALA A 43 -17.55 -11.24 -3.19
N MET A 44 -16.41 -10.76 -3.70
CA MET A 44 -16.33 -9.71 -4.72
C MET A 44 -15.47 -10.14 -5.93
N PRO A 45 -15.79 -11.27 -6.59
CA PRO A 45 -14.92 -11.87 -7.60
C PRO A 45 -14.74 -10.98 -8.85
N THR A 46 -15.74 -10.18 -9.22
CA THR A 46 -15.63 -9.25 -10.34
C THR A 46 -14.69 -8.10 -10.03
N LEU A 47 -14.75 -7.53 -8.82
CA LEU A 47 -13.83 -6.46 -8.41
C LEU A 47 -12.40 -6.98 -8.28
N ALA A 48 -12.22 -8.19 -7.72
CA ALA A 48 -10.91 -8.84 -7.67
C ALA A 48 -10.29 -8.99 -9.07
N ARG A 49 -11.07 -9.48 -10.04
CA ARG A 49 -10.61 -9.66 -11.43
C ARG A 49 -10.28 -8.34 -12.12
N LEU A 50 -11.16 -7.34 -11.99
CA LEU A 50 -10.94 -6.02 -12.60
C LEU A 50 -9.72 -5.32 -12.00
N SER A 51 -9.60 -5.35 -10.67
CA SER A 51 -8.44 -4.82 -9.96
C SER A 51 -7.17 -5.50 -10.46
N ARG A 52 -7.12 -6.84 -10.50
CA ARG A 52 -5.95 -7.56 -11.00
C ARG A 52 -5.54 -7.13 -12.41
N ARG A 53 -6.51 -7.00 -13.33
CA ARG A 53 -6.23 -6.55 -14.70
C ARG A 53 -5.60 -5.15 -14.74
N VAL A 54 -6.15 -4.22 -13.98
CA VAL A 54 -5.60 -2.85 -13.89
C VAL A 54 -4.19 -2.89 -13.31
N LEU A 55 -3.96 -3.72 -12.29
CA LEU A 55 -2.63 -3.87 -11.69
C LEU A 55 -1.63 -4.46 -12.68
N ASP A 56 -1.99 -5.51 -13.43
CA ASP A 56 -1.11 -6.12 -14.43
C ASP A 56 -0.69 -5.11 -15.52
N GLU A 57 -1.60 -4.21 -15.90
CA GLU A 57 -1.31 -3.13 -16.86
C GLU A 57 -0.44 -2.03 -16.23
N GLN A 58 -0.72 -1.61 -15.00
CA GLN A 58 -0.08 -0.45 -14.37
C GLN A 58 1.23 -0.75 -13.62
N TRP A 59 1.42 -1.98 -13.15
CA TRP A 59 2.60 -2.48 -12.45
C TRP A 59 3.43 -3.39 -13.36
N SER A 60 3.89 -2.79 -14.46
CA SER A 60 4.82 -3.41 -15.40
C SER A 60 5.98 -2.48 -15.66
N ASP A 61 7.14 -3.05 -16.02
CA ASP A 61 8.34 -2.28 -16.36
C ASP A 61 8.05 -1.26 -17.48
N ALA A 62 7.30 -1.67 -18.50
CA ALA A 62 6.88 -0.78 -19.58
C ALA A 62 6.05 0.41 -19.07
N ALA A 63 5.10 0.18 -18.15
CA ALA A 63 4.29 1.25 -17.58
C ALA A 63 5.11 2.17 -16.66
N PHE A 64 6.09 1.63 -15.92
CA PHE A 64 7.00 2.41 -15.10
C PHE A 64 7.93 3.27 -15.94
N THR A 65 8.57 2.69 -16.97
CA THR A 65 9.42 3.43 -17.92
C THR A 65 8.63 4.54 -18.62
N ALA A 66 7.39 4.26 -19.06
CA ALA A 66 6.55 5.28 -19.70
C ALA A 66 6.18 6.45 -18.78
N ARG A 67 6.27 6.27 -17.46
CA ARG A 67 6.02 7.30 -16.44
C ARG A 67 7.30 7.91 -15.88
N ASP A 68 8.46 7.56 -16.44
CA ASP A 68 9.78 7.98 -15.96
C ASP A 68 10.01 7.62 -14.48
N VAL A 69 9.50 6.45 -14.05
CA VAL A 69 9.70 5.92 -12.71
C VAL A 69 11.02 5.14 -12.68
N GLU A 70 11.89 5.51 -11.74
CA GLU A 70 13.18 4.83 -11.51
C GLU A 70 12.99 3.37 -11.07
N THR A 71 13.93 2.51 -11.46
CA THR A 71 14.08 1.20 -10.82
C THR A 71 14.66 1.36 -9.41
N ALA A 72 14.58 0.29 -8.61
CA ALA A 72 15.16 0.29 -7.27
C ALA A 72 16.68 0.56 -7.31
N GLU A 73 17.38 -0.01 -8.28
CA GLU A 73 18.82 0.18 -8.47
C GLU A 73 19.15 1.63 -8.83
N GLN A 74 18.42 2.20 -9.78
CA GLN A 74 18.59 3.61 -10.18
C GLN A 74 18.37 4.55 -9.00
N TRP A 75 17.34 4.29 -8.19
CA TRP A 75 17.06 5.08 -7.00
C TRP A 75 18.19 5.00 -5.97
N TRP A 76 18.74 3.80 -5.71
CA TRP A 76 19.87 3.64 -4.79
C TRP A 76 21.16 4.30 -5.30
N GLU A 77 21.42 4.23 -6.61
CA GLU A 77 22.54 4.94 -7.24
C GLU A 77 22.39 6.46 -7.11
N ALA A 78 21.20 7.00 -7.38
CA ALA A 78 20.89 8.41 -7.22
C ALA A 78 21.06 8.87 -5.76
N LEU A 79 20.57 8.08 -4.80
CA LEU A 79 20.72 8.36 -3.38
C LEU A 79 22.20 8.39 -2.96
N ALA A 80 23.01 7.44 -3.43
CA ALA A 80 24.43 7.37 -3.11
C ALA A 80 25.23 8.55 -3.69
N ALA A 81 24.73 9.17 -4.76
CA ALA A 81 25.33 10.34 -5.38
C ALA A 81 24.89 11.68 -4.75
N GLU A 82 23.90 11.68 -3.84
CA GLU A 82 23.37 12.90 -3.20
C GLU A 82 24.36 13.45 -2.16
N PRO A 83 25.01 14.61 -2.40
CA PRO A 83 26.05 15.14 -1.52
C PRO A 83 25.54 15.53 -0.12
N ALA A 84 24.24 15.81 0.04
CA ALA A 84 23.67 16.08 1.35
C ALA A 84 23.54 14.84 2.25
N LEU A 85 23.72 13.63 1.68
CA LEU A 85 23.53 12.34 2.35
C LEU A 85 24.81 11.50 2.44
N THR A 86 25.93 11.97 1.88
CA THR A 86 27.28 11.40 2.04
C THR A 86 28.01 12.00 3.23
#